data_AF-A0A3D4K841-F1
#
_entry.id   AF-A0A3D4K841-F1
#
_cell.length_a   1.000
_cell.length_b   1.000
_cell.length_c   1.000
_cell.angle_alpha   90.00
_cell.angle_beta   90.00
_cell.angle_gamma   90.00
#
_symmetry.space_group_name_H-M   'P 1'
#
loop_
_entity.id
_entity.type
_entity.pdbx_description
1 polymer ?
#
loop_
_entity_poly.entity_id
_entity_poly.type
_entity_poly.pdbx_seq_one_letter_code
_entity_poly.pdbx_strand_id
1 'polypeptide(L)'
;MEDSKAFFISTKEKLMPNNTDRIGLPYILQSQSQKEVTHNDGLGLLDMLVQAVVQQVSLNTPPASPVLGDCYIVGGAPTGVWVGSANKIAQAITGGWRYYTPFNGLSVFNITDSTIYRFNGTMGETS
;
A
#
# COMPACT_ATOMS: atom_id res chain seq x y z
N MET A 1 -1.95 37.33 -36.72
CA MET A 1 -2.61 36.26 -37.50
C MET A 1 -1.67 35.09 -37.47
N GLU A 2 -1.51 34.44 -36.32
CA GLU A 2 -2.50 33.54 -35.70
C GLU A 2 -2.73 32.32 -36.59
N ASP A 3 -1.96 31.26 -36.32
CA ASP A 3 -2.43 29.90 -36.49
C ASP A 3 -2.00 29.09 -35.26
N SER A 4 -2.84 29.23 -34.25
CA SER A 4 -2.92 28.37 -33.09
C SER A 4 -3.72 27.12 -33.48
N LYS A 5 -3.11 25.92 -33.34
CA LYS A 5 -3.71 24.65 -32.84
C LYS A 5 -3.00 23.40 -33.39
N ALA A 6 -2.18 22.77 -32.54
CA ALA A 6 -2.00 21.32 -32.46
C ALA A 6 -1.41 21.01 -31.07
N PHE A 7 -2.25 21.06 -30.04
CA PHE A 7 -2.77 19.88 -29.35
C PHE A 7 -1.68 19.15 -28.55
N PHE A 8 -1.65 19.50 -27.27
CA PHE A 8 -0.93 18.85 -26.20
C PHE A 8 -1.25 17.34 -26.13
N ILE A 9 -0.36 16.64 -25.39
CA ILE A 9 -0.48 15.30 -24.79
C ILE A 9 0.39 14.24 -25.50
N SER A 10 1.64 14.12 -25.04
CA SER A 10 2.26 12.81 -24.82
C SER A 10 3.40 12.91 -23.80
N THR A 11 3.09 13.41 -22.59
CA THR A 11 4.07 13.49 -21.49
C THR A 11 3.72 12.58 -20.32
N LYS A 12 2.76 11.66 -20.47
CA LYS A 12 2.51 10.61 -19.47
C LYS A 12 2.03 9.35 -20.17
N GLU A 13 2.93 8.62 -20.83
CA GLU A 13 2.93 7.18 -20.58
C GLU A 13 3.11 7.06 -19.07
N LYS A 14 1.97 6.96 -18.41
CA LYS A 14 1.84 6.57 -17.01
C LYS A 14 2.73 5.34 -16.91
N LEU A 15 3.92 5.49 -16.32
CA LEU A 15 4.81 4.39 -15.98
C LEU A 15 3.92 3.40 -15.23
N MET A 16 3.43 2.39 -15.95
CA MET A 16 2.77 1.27 -15.32
C MET A 16 3.93 0.61 -14.58
N PRO A 17 3.91 0.59 -13.24
CA PRO A 17 4.95 -0.14 -12.52
C PRO A 17 4.95 -1.54 -13.11
N ASN A 18 6.08 -2.01 -13.63
CA ASN A 18 6.21 -3.37 -14.16
C ASN A 18 6.49 -4.37 -13.05
N ASN A 19 6.68 -3.89 -11.82
CA ASN A 19 7.03 -4.66 -10.65
C ASN A 19 6.28 -4.16 -9.42
N THR A 20 6.06 -5.02 -8.42
CA THR A 20 5.53 -4.63 -7.11
C THR A 20 6.51 -3.71 -6.37
N ASP A 21 5.99 -2.82 -5.53
CA ASP A 21 6.77 -1.70 -4.98
C ASP A 21 7.84 -2.13 -3.95
N ARG A 22 7.68 -3.29 -3.29
CA ARG A 22 8.53 -3.68 -2.16
C ARG A 22 9.53 -4.80 -2.47
N ILE A 23 9.08 -5.93 -2.99
CA ILE A 23 9.88 -7.12 -3.31
C ILE A 23 10.13 -7.25 -4.81
N GLY A 24 9.56 -6.37 -5.63
CA GLY A 24 9.89 -6.26 -7.06
C GLY A 24 9.35 -7.42 -7.92
N LEU A 25 8.24 -8.05 -7.56
CA LEU A 25 7.65 -9.11 -8.38
C LEU A 25 7.15 -8.53 -9.71
N PRO A 26 7.48 -9.14 -10.85
CA PRO A 26 7.00 -8.66 -12.14
C PRO A 26 5.47 -8.79 -12.23
N TYR A 27 4.79 -7.70 -12.56
CA TYR A 27 3.37 -7.74 -12.90
C TYR A 27 3.17 -8.39 -14.26
N ILE A 28 2.02 -9.04 -14.45
CA ILE A 28 1.62 -9.59 -15.75
C ILE A 28 1.21 -8.40 -16.64
N LEU A 29 1.96 -8.19 -17.72
CA LEU A 29 1.71 -7.14 -18.70
C LEU A 29 0.40 -7.40 -19.46
N GLN A 30 -0.36 -6.34 -19.76
CA GLN A 30 -1.69 -6.44 -20.36
C GLN A 30 -1.64 -7.11 -21.75
N SER A 31 -2.27 -8.28 -21.93
CA SER A 31 -2.46 -8.83 -23.27
C SER A 31 -3.67 -9.74 -23.50
N GLN A 32 -4.46 -10.11 -22.49
CA GLN A 32 -5.64 -10.97 -22.62
C GLN A 32 -6.72 -10.66 -21.56
N SER A 33 -7.84 -10.09 -22.02
CA SER A 33 -9.16 -10.07 -21.35
C SER A 33 -9.25 -9.62 -19.88
N GLN A 34 -8.37 -8.74 -19.40
CA GLN A 34 -8.41 -8.15 -18.04
C GLN A 34 -8.32 -9.14 -16.85
N LYS A 35 -8.08 -10.44 -17.08
CA LYS A 35 -7.82 -11.42 -15.99
C LYS A 35 -6.52 -11.12 -15.22
N GLU A 36 -5.60 -10.43 -15.88
CA GLU A 36 -4.33 -9.92 -15.32
C GLU A 36 -4.54 -8.88 -14.20
N VAL A 37 -5.65 -8.14 -14.17
CA VAL A 37 -5.86 -7.05 -13.20
C VAL A 37 -6.01 -7.60 -11.78
N THR A 38 -6.89 -8.58 -11.59
CA THR A 38 -7.10 -9.25 -10.30
C THR A 38 -5.84 -9.99 -9.84
N HIS A 39 -5.07 -10.55 -10.78
CA HIS A 39 -3.83 -11.26 -10.46
C HIS A 39 -2.73 -10.28 -10.00
N ASN A 40 -2.59 -9.14 -10.68
CA ASN A 40 -1.64 -8.09 -10.31
C ASN A 40 -1.98 -7.48 -8.94
N ASP A 41 -3.25 -7.27 -8.63
CA ASP A 41 -3.65 -6.87 -7.27
C ASP A 41 -3.29 -7.92 -6.21
N GLY A 42 -3.43 -9.21 -6.53
CA GLY A 42 -2.96 -10.31 -5.70
C GLY A 42 -1.45 -10.30 -5.47
N LEU A 43 -0.66 -10.03 -6.51
CA LEU A 43 0.80 -9.88 -6.40
C LEU A 43 1.18 -8.71 -5.50
N GLY A 44 0.45 -7.60 -5.60
CA GLY A 44 0.63 -6.44 -4.72
C GLY A 44 0.27 -6.72 -3.25
N LEU A 45 -0.70 -7.59 -2.98
CA LEU A 45 -1.00 -8.05 -1.63
C LEU A 45 0.05 -9.02 -1.10
N LEU A 46 0.52 -9.95 -1.92
CA LEU A 46 1.61 -10.86 -1.57
C LEU A 46 2.89 -10.09 -1.24
N ASP A 47 3.21 -9.07 -2.03
CA ASP A 47 4.33 -8.16 -1.81
C ASP A 47 4.32 -7.50 -0.42
N MET A 48 3.15 -7.05 0.01
CA MET A 48 2.97 -6.42 1.31
C MET A 48 3.00 -7.43 2.47
N LEU A 49 2.54 -8.66 2.28
CA LEU A 49 2.39 -9.67 3.34
C LEU A 49 3.59 -10.61 3.49
N VAL A 50 4.32 -10.89 2.40
CA VAL A 50 5.53 -11.72 2.43
C VAL A 50 6.61 -10.94 3.17
N GLN A 51 7.00 -11.47 4.33
CA GLN A 51 7.91 -10.80 5.27
C GLN A 51 7.39 -9.39 5.64
N ALA A 52 6.12 -9.27 6.03
CA ALA A 52 5.50 -7.99 6.37
C ALA A 52 6.35 -7.19 7.38
N VAL A 53 6.79 -6.01 6.95
CA VAL A 53 7.58 -5.05 7.75
C VAL A 53 6.87 -3.71 7.69
N VAL A 54 6.69 -3.08 8.84
CA VAL A 54 6.09 -1.75 8.97
C VAL A 54 7.11 -0.78 9.53
N GLN A 55 7.03 0.47 9.10
CA GLN A 55 7.86 1.54 9.61
C GLN A 55 7.43 1.93 11.03
N GLN A 56 6.12 1.97 11.28
CA GLN A 56 5.57 2.34 12.57
C GLN A 56 4.21 1.68 12.81
N VAL A 57 3.92 1.45 14.10
CA VAL A 57 2.64 0.91 14.59
C VAL A 57 1.80 2.02 15.23
N SER A 58 0.47 1.91 15.09
CA SER A 58 -0.51 2.82 15.71
C SER A 58 -0.37 4.30 15.31
N LEU A 59 0.07 4.56 14.08
CA LEU A 59 0.18 5.92 13.57
C LEU A 59 -1.19 6.39 13.08
N ASN A 60 -1.67 7.52 13.58
CA ASN A 60 -2.99 8.06 13.21
C ASN A 60 -2.92 9.02 12.02
N THR A 61 -1.77 9.66 11.80
CA THR A 61 -1.61 10.66 10.74
C THR A 61 -0.62 10.14 9.70
N PRO A 62 -0.99 10.12 8.41
CA PRO A 62 -0.08 9.69 7.36
C PRO A 62 1.19 10.55 7.35
N PRO A 63 2.38 9.95 7.19
CA PRO A 63 3.61 10.71 6.98
C PRO A 63 3.49 11.64 5.77
N ALA A 64 4.13 12.81 5.84
CA ALA A 64 4.10 13.78 4.75
C ALA A 64 4.87 13.31 3.49
N SER A 65 5.89 12.47 3.69
CA SER A 65 6.77 11.95 2.62
C SER A 65 7.06 10.46 2.81
N PRO A 66 6.08 9.56 2.62
CA PRO A 66 6.33 8.13 2.67
C PRO A 66 7.09 7.68 1.41
N VAL A 67 7.97 6.68 1.55
CA VAL A 67 8.60 6.04 0.38
C VAL A 67 7.63 5.00 -0.18
N LEU A 68 7.60 4.84 -1.51
CA LEU A 68 6.78 3.80 -2.14
C LEU A 68 7.15 2.42 -1.57
N GLY A 69 6.13 1.64 -1.20
CA GLY A 69 6.30 0.35 -0.53
C GLY A 69 6.34 0.41 1.01
N ASP A 70 6.52 1.59 1.61
CA ASP A 70 6.49 1.73 3.07
C ASP A 70 5.10 1.35 3.62
N CYS A 71 5.12 0.55 4.69
CA CYS A 71 3.90 0.08 5.34
C CYS A 71 3.79 0.64 6.75
N TYR A 72 2.57 0.96 7.18
CA TYR A 72 2.26 1.47 8.52
C TYR A 72 1.04 0.74 9.08
N ILE A 73 0.99 0.51 10.39
CA ILE A 73 -0.26 0.10 11.05
C ILE A 73 -1.00 1.37 11.45
N VAL A 74 -2.17 1.58 10.86
CA VAL A 74 -3.03 2.72 11.14
C VAL A 74 -3.62 2.58 12.54
N GLY A 75 -3.48 3.62 13.36
CA GLY A 75 -4.04 3.66 14.71
C GLY A 75 -5.56 3.72 14.75
N GLY A 76 -6.13 3.76 15.95
CA GLY A 76 -7.58 3.72 16.16
C GLY A 76 -8.34 4.99 15.77
N ALA A 77 -7.64 6.12 15.59
CA ALA A 77 -8.24 7.42 15.29
C ALA A 77 -7.55 8.08 14.09
N PRO A 78 -7.64 7.49 12.89
CA PRO A 78 -6.92 7.97 11.72
C PRO A 78 -7.41 9.35 11.25
N THR A 79 -6.48 10.12 10.69
CA THR A 79 -6.72 11.48 10.17
C THR A 79 -6.38 11.58 8.68
N GLY A 80 -6.82 12.66 8.03
CA GLY A 80 -6.52 12.93 6.63
C GLY A 80 -7.02 11.83 5.68
N VAL A 81 -6.14 11.37 4.79
CA VAL A 81 -6.49 10.32 3.80
C VAL A 81 -6.67 8.93 4.41
N TRP A 82 -6.28 8.72 5.67
CA TRP A 82 -6.42 7.44 6.38
C TRP A 82 -7.79 7.28 7.08
N VAL A 83 -8.64 8.32 7.09
CA VAL A 83 -9.98 8.25 7.70
C VAL A 83 -10.76 7.05 7.15
N GLY A 84 -11.35 6.24 8.05
CA GLY A 84 -12.05 4.99 7.69
C GLY A 84 -11.16 3.75 7.54
N SER A 85 -9.85 3.89 7.76
CA SER A 85 -8.87 2.79 7.66
C SER A 85 -8.22 2.44 9.00
N ALA A 86 -8.91 2.67 10.10
CA ALA A 86 -8.43 2.35 11.45
C ALA A 86 -8.07 0.85 11.57
N ASN A 87 -6.98 0.55 12.27
CA ASN A 87 -6.46 -0.80 12.51
C ASN A 87 -6.10 -1.61 11.24
N LYS A 88 -5.95 -0.94 10.09
CA LYS A 88 -5.50 -1.56 8.84
C LYS A 88 -4.00 -1.36 8.66
N ILE A 89 -3.40 -2.18 7.80
CA ILE A 89 -2.06 -1.93 7.26
C ILE A 89 -2.24 -0.98 6.07
N ALA A 90 -1.54 0.15 6.07
CA ALA A 90 -1.50 1.10 4.98
C ALA A 90 -0.12 1.03 4.30
N GLN A 91 -0.10 0.67 3.01
CA GLN A 91 1.08 0.69 2.15
C GLN A 91 1.05 1.93 1.26
N ALA A 92 2.14 2.69 1.23
CA ALA A 92 2.30 3.81 0.32
C ALA A 92 2.50 3.29 -1.12
N ILE A 93 1.65 3.74 -2.03
CA ILE A 93 1.69 3.36 -3.46
C ILE A 93 1.68 4.60 -4.34
N THR A 94 1.97 4.43 -5.63
CA THR A 94 1.90 5.55 -6.58
C THR A 94 0.48 6.14 -6.62
N GLY A 95 0.34 7.39 -6.16
CA GLY A 95 -0.92 8.13 -6.20
C GLY A 95 -1.83 7.95 -4.98
N GLY A 96 -1.38 7.29 -3.90
CA GLY A 96 -2.16 7.21 -2.66
C GLY A 96 -1.71 6.10 -1.72
N TRP A 97 -2.69 5.36 -1.20
CA TRP A 97 -2.49 4.32 -0.20
C TRP A 97 -3.26 3.06 -0.56
N ARG A 98 -2.61 1.91 -0.40
CA ARG A 98 -3.27 0.60 -0.40
C ARG A 98 -3.53 0.21 1.04
N TYR A 99 -4.75 -0.23 1.35
CA TYR A 99 -5.13 -0.66 2.69
C TYR A 99 -5.41 -2.16 2.72
N TYR A 100 -5.00 -2.80 3.81
CA TYR A 100 -5.27 -4.21 4.06
C TYR A 100 -5.77 -4.43 5.47
N THR A 101 -6.86 -5.18 5.60
CA THR A 101 -7.38 -5.61 6.90
C THR A 101 -6.59 -6.85 7.36
N PRO A 102 -5.79 -6.74 8.43
CA PRO A 102 -5.00 -7.87 8.92
C PRO A 102 -5.90 -8.97 9.48
N PHE A 103 -5.54 -10.23 9.23
CA PHE A 103 -6.21 -11.39 9.81
C PHE A 103 -5.55 -11.80 11.14
N ASN A 104 -6.29 -12.54 11.97
CA ASN A 104 -5.78 -13.07 13.23
C ASN A 104 -4.55 -13.96 12.99
N GLY A 105 -3.47 -13.72 13.72
CA GLY A 105 -2.21 -14.43 13.58
C GLY A 105 -1.30 -13.88 12.48
N LEU A 106 -1.64 -12.77 11.82
CA LEU A 106 -0.67 -12.05 11.00
C LEU A 106 0.43 -11.46 11.90
N SER A 107 1.68 -11.70 11.55
CA SER A 107 2.84 -11.08 12.21
C SER A 107 3.49 -10.06 11.30
N VAL A 108 3.87 -8.93 11.87
CA VAL A 108 4.54 -7.84 11.17
C VAL A 108 5.74 -7.37 11.99
N PHE A 109 6.88 -7.18 11.35
CA PHE A 109 8.07 -6.64 12.01
C PHE A 109 8.00 -5.12 12.00
N ASN A 110 8.11 -4.45 13.15
CA ASN A 110 8.22 -2.99 13.22
C ASN A 110 9.70 -2.59 13.20
N ILE A 111 10.12 -1.77 12.24
CA ILE A 111 11.50 -1.26 12.16
C ILE A 111 11.81 -0.34 13.33
N THR A 112 10.90 0.56 13.68
CA THR A 112 11.14 1.56 14.75
C THR A 112 11.41 0.89 16.09
N ASP A 113 10.62 -0.14 16.42
CA ASP A 113 10.71 -0.82 17.72
C ASP A 113 11.56 -2.10 17.66
N SER A 114 12.06 -2.47 16.46
CA SER A 114 12.76 -3.72 16.19
C SER A 114 12.07 -4.97 16.76
N THR A 115 10.72 -4.96 16.79
CA THR A 115 9.88 -5.94 17.47
C THR A 115 8.84 -6.50 16.51
N ILE A 116 8.51 -7.79 16.66
CA ILE A 116 7.42 -8.42 15.91
C ILE A 116 6.10 -8.16 16.64
N TYR A 117 5.17 -7.52 15.95
CA TYR A 117 3.78 -7.38 16.36
C TYR A 117 2.97 -8.52 15.76
N ARG A 118 2.05 -9.07 16.54
CA ARG A 118 1.10 -10.08 16.06
C ARG A 118 -0.31 -9.55 16.23
N PHE A 119 -1.07 -9.59 15.14
CA PHE A 119 -2.48 -9.26 15.18
C PHE A 119 -3.21 -10.39 15.87
N ASN A 120 -3.64 -10.15 17.10
CA ASN A 120 -4.57 -11.01 17.81
C ASN A 120 -5.96 -10.49 17.44
N GLY A 121 -6.76 -11.31 16.77
CA GLY A 121 -8.02 -10.95 16.11
C GLY A 121 -9.16 -10.53 17.04
N THR A 122 -8.85 -9.87 18.14
CA THR A 122 -9.82 -9.46 19.15
C THR A 122 -9.85 -7.94 19.20
N MET A 123 -10.94 -7.35 18.71
CA MET A 123 -11.44 -6.11 19.30
C MET A 123 -11.76 -6.44 20.76
N GLY A 124 -10.87 -6.05 21.68
CA GLY A 124 -11.13 -6.11 23.12
C GLY A 124 -10.28 -7.12 23.88
N GLU A 125 -9.50 -6.55 24.79
CA GLU A 125 -9.02 -7.11 26.06
C GLU A 125 -7.92 -8.18 26.00
N THR A 126 -6.82 -7.87 26.67
CA THR A 126 -6.02 -8.88 27.35
C THR A 126 -5.59 -8.31 28.70
N SER A 127 -5.79 -9.17 29.70
CA SER A 127 -5.84 -8.99 31.15
C SER A 127 -4.63 -8.35 31.83
#